data_AF-A0A9Q0FS48-F1
#
_entry.id   AF-A0A9Q0FS48-F1
#
_cell.length_a   1.000
_cell.length_b   1.000
_cell.length_c   1.000
_cell.angle_alpha   90.00
_cell.angle_beta   90.00
_cell.angle_gamma   90.00
#
_symmetry.space_group_name_H-M   'P 1'
#
loop_
_entity.id
_entity.type
_entity.pdbx_description
1 polymer ?
#
loop_
_entity_poly.entity_id
_entity_poly.type
_entity_poly.pdbx_seq_one_letter_code
_entity_poly.pdbx_strand_id
1 'polypeptide(L)'
;MIKRQICRLERSVNNTERTREGTIKRYRDLQIPWQWLLDTGLVGQIKLSSLTLAREYMRRVIKELAESEYSGEKNLLLQGARFAYRIHQLAGGFDAETIQVFQDLKEIAKG
;
A
#
# COMPACT_ATOMS: atom_id res chain seq x y z
N MET A 1 -11.49 -11.66 1.04
CA MET A 1 -11.53 -11.06 2.39
C MET A 1 -10.45 -10.00 2.62
N ILE A 2 -9.17 -10.31 2.35
CA ILE A 2 -7.99 -9.43 2.56
C ILE A 2 -8.09 -8.08 1.83
N LYS A 3 -8.52 -8.08 0.56
CA LYS A 3 -8.68 -6.84 -0.24
C LYS A 3 -9.59 -5.80 0.40
N ARG A 4 -10.66 -6.23 1.09
CA ARG A 4 -11.62 -5.34 1.76
C ARG A 4 -11.01 -4.75 3.05
N GLN A 5 -10.19 -5.52 3.75
CA GLN A 5 -9.51 -5.07 4.96
C GLN A 5 -8.47 -4.00 4.63
N ILE A 6 -7.68 -4.17 3.56
CA ILE A 6 -6.71 -3.16 3.12
C ILE A 6 -7.38 -1.86 2.70
N CYS A 7 -8.47 -1.91 1.95
CA CYS A 7 -9.22 -0.69 1.60
C CYS A 7 -9.76 0.04 2.84
N ARG A 8 -10.18 -0.70 3.88
CA ARG A 8 -10.63 -0.10 5.16
C ARG A 8 -9.47 0.52 5.93
N LEU A 9 -8.35 -0.20 6.02
CA LEU A 9 -7.14 0.29 6.68
C LEU A 9 -6.63 1.57 6.03
N GLU A 10 -6.56 1.63 4.70
CA GLU A 10 -6.11 2.83 3.99
C GLU A 10 -7.00 4.04 4.24
N ARG A 11 -8.33 3.86 4.17
CA ARG A 11 -9.25 4.95 4.50
C ARG A 11 -9.08 5.42 5.94
N SER A 12 -8.91 4.48 6.87
CA SER A 12 -8.70 4.79 8.29
C SER A 12 -7.40 5.56 8.51
N VAL A 13 -6.29 5.07 7.97
CA VAL A 13 -4.97 5.70 8.08
C VAL A 13 -5.00 7.11 7.48
N ASN A 14 -5.51 7.26 6.26
CA ASN A 14 -5.57 8.54 5.57
C ASN A 14 -6.47 9.55 6.30
N ASN A 15 -7.63 9.12 6.82
CA ASN A 15 -8.51 9.99 7.59
C ASN A 15 -7.86 10.42 8.91
N THR A 16 -7.18 9.52 9.61
CA THR A 16 -6.46 9.83 10.85
C THR A 16 -5.33 10.82 10.59
N GLU A 17 -4.52 10.61 9.55
CA GLU A 17 -3.43 11.53 9.18
C GLU A 17 -3.97 12.92 8.85
N ARG A 18 -5.00 13.01 7.99
CA ARG A 18 -5.62 14.29 7.62
C ARG A 18 -6.23 15.03 8.81
N THR A 19 -6.93 14.31 9.68
CA THR A 19 -7.53 14.90 10.88
C THR A 19 -6.45 15.43 11.81
N ARG A 20 -5.40 14.64 12.06
CA ARG A 20 -4.25 15.04 12.87
C ARG A 20 -3.55 16.26 12.30
N GLU A 21 -3.22 16.26 11.00
CA GLU A 21 -2.57 17.37 10.30
C GLU A 21 -3.40 18.67 10.44
N GLY A 22 -4.72 18.56 10.23
CA GLY A 22 -5.65 19.68 10.38
C GLY A 22 -5.71 20.22 11.82
N THR A 23 -5.75 19.32 12.82
CA THR A 23 -5.76 19.71 14.24
C THR A 23 -4.43 20.33 14.66
N ILE A 24 -3.29 19.76 14.26
CA ILE A 24 -1.96 20.32 14.54
C ILE A 24 -1.85 21.73 13.97
N LYS A 25 -2.31 21.95 12.73
CA LYS A 25 -2.33 23.28 12.11
C LYS A 25 -3.12 24.29 12.95
N ARG A 26 -4.37 23.95 13.31
CA ARG A 26 -5.22 24.82 14.14
C ARG A 26 -4.60 25.10 15.51
N TYR A 27 -4.00 24.10 16.14
CA TYR A 27 -3.39 24.25 17.46
C TYR A 27 -2.17 25.15 17.39
N ARG A 28 -1.37 25.03 16.33
CA ARG A 28 -0.24 25.94 16.06
C ARG A 28 -0.71 27.39 15.90
N ASP A 29 -1.79 27.60 15.15
CA ASP A 29 -2.36 28.95 14.93
C ASP A 29 -2.87 29.57 16.25
N LEU A 30 -3.40 28.75 17.16
CA LEU A 30 -3.90 29.14 18.48
C LEU A 30 -2.81 29.14 19.58
N GLN A 31 -1.54 28.89 19.24
CA GLN A 31 -0.44 28.70 20.19
C GLN A 31 -0.68 27.64 21.28
N ILE A 32 -1.49 26.63 20.96
CA ILE A 32 -1.73 25.47 21.82
C ILE A 32 -0.59 24.46 21.58
N PRO A 33 0.03 23.89 22.64
CA PRO A 33 1.00 22.81 22.50
C PRO A 33 0.42 21.65 21.69
N TRP A 34 1.15 21.19 20.67
CA TRP A 34 0.66 20.21 19.69
C TRP A 34 1.58 19.00 19.52
N GLN A 35 2.78 19.02 20.10
CA GLN A 35 3.80 17.98 19.94
C GLN A 35 3.31 16.59 20.38
N TRP A 36 2.41 16.54 21.35
CA TRP A 36 1.78 15.31 21.83
C TRP A 36 0.81 14.67 20.81
N LEU A 37 0.36 15.41 19.78
CA LEU A 37 -0.42 14.85 18.68
C LEU A 37 0.45 14.15 17.63
N LEU A 38 1.78 14.29 17.66
CA LEU A 38 2.67 13.62 16.71
C LEU A 38 2.50 12.11 16.82
N ASP A 39 2.45 11.44 15.68
CA ASP A 39 2.41 9.98 15.65
C ASP A 39 3.74 9.42 16.17
N THR A 40 3.68 8.33 16.95
CA THR A 40 4.87 7.62 17.46
C THR A 40 5.57 6.78 16.39
N GLY A 41 5.14 6.89 15.13
CA GLY A 41 5.63 6.10 13.99
C GLY A 41 4.78 4.87 13.68
N LEU A 42 3.70 4.61 14.43
CA LEU A 42 2.82 3.46 14.22
C LEU A 42 2.18 3.48 12.83
N VAL A 43 1.79 4.66 12.33
CA VAL A 43 1.25 4.78 10.98
C VAL A 43 2.31 4.42 9.93
N GLY A 44 3.56 4.84 10.16
CA GLY A 44 4.69 4.44 9.33
C GLY A 44 4.89 2.92 9.30
N GLN A 45 4.85 2.27 10.45
CA GLN A 45 4.96 0.81 10.55
C GLN A 45 3.82 0.08 9.83
N ILE A 46 2.58 0.57 9.92
CA ILE A 46 1.44 0.01 9.19
C ILE A 46 1.65 0.10 7.67
N LYS A 47 2.13 1.26 7.18
CA LYS A 47 2.44 1.47 5.76
C LYS A 47 3.54 0.52 5.28
N LEU A 48 4.62 0.38 6.04
CA LEU A 48 5.73 -0.53 5.74
C LEU A 48 5.30 -2.00 5.72
N SER A 49 4.58 -2.47 6.75
CA SER A 49 4.06 -3.84 6.79
C SER A 49 3.09 -4.13 5.62
N SER A 50 2.32 -3.13 5.20
CA SER A 50 1.44 -3.24 4.04
C SER A 50 2.23 -3.35 2.73
N LEU A 51 3.37 -2.66 2.60
CA LEU A 51 4.30 -2.82 1.47
C LEU A 51 4.89 -4.21 1.40
N THR A 52 5.36 -4.74 2.53
CA THR A 52 5.86 -6.13 2.60
C THR A 52 4.81 -7.12 2.13
N LEU A 53 3.56 -6.96 2.56
CA LEU A 53 2.46 -7.81 2.12
C LEU A 53 2.15 -7.66 0.62
N ALA A 54 2.24 -6.44 0.05
CA ALA A 54 2.16 -6.22 -1.39
C ALA A 54 3.21 -7.00 -2.16
N ARG A 55 4.45 -6.94 -1.68
CA ARG A 55 5.59 -7.58 -2.29
C ARG A 55 5.41 -9.10 -2.33
N GLU A 56 5.10 -9.71 -1.20
CA GLU A 56 4.86 -11.16 -1.13
C GLU A 56 3.69 -11.61 -1.99
N TYR A 57 2.61 -10.82 -2.04
CA TYR A 57 1.48 -11.11 -2.92
C TYR A 57 1.88 -11.05 -4.40
N MET A 58 2.61 -10.03 -4.83
CA MET A 58 3.06 -9.91 -6.22
C MET A 58 4.03 -11.03 -6.61
N ARG A 59 4.97 -11.41 -5.73
CA ARG A 59 5.85 -12.57 -5.93
C ARG A 59 5.05 -13.85 -6.15
N ARG A 60 4.01 -14.06 -5.35
CA ARG A 60 3.12 -15.21 -5.49
C ARG A 60 2.36 -15.18 -6.81
N VAL A 61 1.83 -14.03 -7.21
CA VAL A 61 1.15 -13.87 -8.50
C VAL A 61 2.10 -14.18 -9.66
N ILE A 62 3.32 -13.66 -9.64
CA ILE A 62 4.37 -13.95 -10.63
C ILE A 62 4.61 -15.46 -10.74
N LYS A 63 4.77 -16.14 -9.61
CA LYS A 63 5.00 -17.59 -9.57
C LYS A 63 3.80 -18.36 -10.15
N GLU A 64 2.57 -18.04 -9.72
CA GLU A 64 1.36 -18.70 -10.21
C GLU A 64 1.13 -18.46 -11.72
N LEU A 65 1.53 -17.29 -12.25
CA LEU A 65 1.48 -17.01 -13.70
C LEU A 65 2.53 -17.80 -14.48
N ALA A 66 3.72 -18.03 -13.93
CA ALA A 66 4.78 -18.79 -14.58
C ALA A 66 4.50 -20.31 -14.63
N GLU A 67 3.71 -20.82 -13.69
CA GLU A 67 3.34 -22.25 -13.59
C GLU A 67 2.00 -22.58 -14.28
N SER A 68 1.25 -21.57 -14.73
CA SER A 68 -0.07 -21.70 -15.35
C SER A 68 0.03 -21.83 -16.88
N GLU A 69 -0.71 -22.77 -17.48
CA GLU A 69 -0.98 -22.85 -18.93
C GLU A 69 -2.39 -22.34 -19.29
N TYR A 70 -3.11 -21.69 -18.36
CA TYR A 70 -4.57 -21.51 -18.43
C TYR A 70 -5.04 -20.04 -18.48
N SER A 71 -6.15 -19.82 -19.19
CA SER A 71 -6.80 -18.52 -19.49
C SER A 71 -7.18 -17.61 -18.30
N GLY A 72 -6.94 -18.02 -17.05
CA GLY A 72 -7.18 -17.24 -15.83
C GLY A 72 -6.12 -16.16 -15.53
N GLU A 73 -4.98 -16.20 -16.24
CA GLU A 73 -3.80 -15.33 -16.02
C GLU A 73 -4.11 -13.83 -16.10
N LYS A 74 -4.91 -13.40 -17.08
CA LYS A 74 -5.26 -11.97 -17.24
C LYS A 74 -6.05 -11.42 -16.05
N ASN A 75 -6.91 -12.24 -15.44
CA ASN A 75 -7.66 -11.85 -14.24
C ASN A 75 -6.75 -11.80 -13.01
N LEU A 76 -5.75 -12.67 -12.91
CA LEU A 76 -4.80 -12.69 -11.80
C LEU A 76 -3.83 -11.50 -11.88
N LEU A 77 -3.31 -11.21 -13.07
CA LEU A 77 -2.42 -10.07 -13.32
C LEU A 77 -3.11 -8.74 -13.03
N LEU A 78 -4.35 -8.55 -13.49
CA LEU A 78 -5.14 -7.36 -13.19
C LEU A 78 -5.42 -7.21 -11.68
N GLN A 79 -5.59 -8.31 -10.96
CA GLN A 79 -5.75 -8.30 -9.50
C GLN A 79 -4.44 -7.91 -8.80
N GLY A 80 -3.31 -8.47 -9.25
CA GLY A 80 -1.94 -8.10 -8.85
C GLY A 80 -1.70 -6.61 -8.99
N ALA A 81 -1.90 -6.06 -10.20
CA ALA A 81 -1.68 -4.65 -10.50
C ALA A 81 -2.57 -3.73 -9.67
N ARG A 82 -3.86 -4.04 -9.54
CA ARG A 82 -4.80 -3.24 -8.71
C ARG A 82 -4.41 -3.25 -7.24
N PHE A 83 -3.90 -4.38 -6.74
CA PHE A 83 -3.45 -4.50 -5.36
C PHE A 83 -2.21 -3.65 -5.12
N ALA A 84 -1.20 -3.79 -5.98
CA ALA A 84 0.02 -3.00 -5.94
C ALA A 84 -0.29 -1.50 -5.95
N TYR A 85 -1.12 -1.04 -6.89
CA TYR A 85 -1.53 0.37 -6.96
C TYR A 85 -2.16 0.86 -5.65
N ARG A 86 -3.01 0.05 -5.01
CA ARG A 86 -3.67 0.45 -3.76
C ARG A 86 -2.67 0.64 -2.62
N ILE A 87 -1.69 -0.26 -2.52
CA ILE A 87 -0.64 -0.16 -1.52
C ILE A 87 0.34 0.98 -1.81
N HIS A 88 0.64 1.26 -3.07
CA HIS A 88 1.39 2.46 -3.45
C HIS A 88 0.69 3.73 -2.93
N GLN A 89 -0.62 3.86 -3.14
CA GLN A 89 -1.39 5.02 -2.64
C GLN A 89 -1.38 5.11 -1.12
N LEU A 90 -1.47 3.97 -0.43
CA LEU A 90 -1.41 3.90 1.03
C LEU A 90 -0.04 4.36 1.58
N ALA A 91 1.04 3.82 1.02
CA ALA A 91 2.39 4.05 1.53
C ALA A 91 3.02 5.35 1.03
N GLY A 92 2.43 5.99 0.02
CA GLY A 92 3.00 7.17 -0.63
C GLY A 92 4.11 6.83 -1.63
N GLY A 93 4.21 5.58 -2.06
CA GLY A 93 5.25 5.08 -2.96
C GLY A 93 5.68 3.65 -2.64
N PHE A 94 6.61 3.13 -3.43
CA PHE A 94 7.26 1.84 -3.21
C PHE A 94 8.74 2.03 -2.85
N ASP A 95 9.26 1.13 -2.02
CA ASP A 95 10.71 0.99 -1.85
C ASP A 95 11.35 0.27 -3.05
N ALA A 96 12.68 0.33 -3.15
CA ALA A 96 13.43 -0.20 -4.28
C ALA A 96 13.13 -1.69 -4.55
N GLU A 97 13.00 -2.49 -3.49
CA GLU A 97 12.70 -3.92 -3.60
C GLU A 97 11.28 -4.18 -4.14
N THR A 98 10.30 -3.41 -3.67
CA THR A 98 8.91 -3.53 -4.14
C THR A 98 8.75 -3.02 -5.57
N ILE A 99 9.52 -1.99 -5.96
CA ILE A 99 9.59 -1.52 -7.35
C ILE A 99 10.08 -2.65 -8.25
N GLN A 100 11.15 -3.36 -7.86
CA GLN A 100 11.69 -4.46 -8.66
C GLN A 100 10.63 -5.54 -8.92
N VAL A 101 9.97 -6.02 -7.86
CA VAL A 101 8.90 -7.03 -7.98
C VAL A 101 7.74 -6.54 -8.85
N PHE A 102 7.40 -5.25 -8.77
CA PHE A 102 6.36 -4.68 -9.62
C PHE A 102 6.78 -4.62 -11.11
N GLN A 103 8.06 -4.36 -11.41
CA GLN A 103 8.57 -4.44 -12.78
C GLN A 103 8.56 -5.88 -13.30
N ASP A 104 8.94 -6.85 -12.47
CA ASP A 104 8.89 -8.27 -12.86
C ASP A 104 7.46 -8.69 -13.22
N LEU A 105 6.47 -8.28 -12.42
CA LEU A 105 5.04 -8.49 -12.72
C LEU A 105 4.63 -7.83 -14.05
N LYS A 106 5.18 -6.66 -14.38
CA LYS A 106 4.90 -5.93 -15.62
C LYS A 106 5.52 -6.60 -16.84
N GLU A 107 6.71 -7.18 -16.72
CA GLU A 107 7.34 -7.91 -17.84
C GLU A 107 6.56 -9.19 -18.18
N ILE A 108 6.04 -9.90 -17.17
CA ILE A 108 5.12 -11.04 -17.39
C ILE A 108 3.82 -10.61 -18.07
N ALA A 109 3.37 -9.36 -17.85
CA ALA A 109 2.18 -8.83 -18.53
C ALA A 109 2.38 -8.56 -20.03
N LYS A 110 3.64 -8.41 -20.48
CA LYS A 110 3.99 -8.06 -21.87
C LYS A 110 4.29 -9.28 -22.73
N GLY A 111 4.69 -10.39 -22.11
CA GLY A 111 4.80 -11.71 -22.77
C GLY A 111 3.43 -12.29 -23.07
#